data_AF-A0A1H0XW29-F1
#
_entry.id   AF-A0A1H0XW29-F1
#
_cell.length_a   1.000
_cell.length_b   1.000
_cell.length_c   1.000
_cell.angle_alpha   90.00
_cell.angle_beta   90.00
_cell.angle_gamma   90.00
#
_symmetry.space_group_name_H-M   'P 1'
#
loop_
_entity.id
_entity.type
_entity.pdbx_description
1 polymer ?
#
loop_
_entity_poly.entity_id
_entity_poly.type
_entity_poly.pdbx_seq_one_letter_code
_entity_poly.pdbx_strand_id
1 'polypeptide(L)'
;MFIYLSVDLIKYIIYYVSNGSKVPLEGGDFNITMVSKDIFHALSEPNRRYILEILASQEQLTATDIYDRFNISPPAISQHLKILREANLVRMEKKAQQRIYQLNPDAIIELEEWANHITQLWTQRFDALDKVLEAEMKKNKEGKADQYDEPE
;
A
#
# COMPACT_ATOMS: atom_id res chain seq x y z
N MET A 1 -21.90 -7.71 9.05
CA MET A 1 -21.51 -6.44 9.71
C MET A 1 -20.01 -6.46 10.08
N PHE A 2 -19.13 -6.81 9.13
CA PHE A 2 -17.67 -6.83 9.33
C PHE A 2 -16.91 -6.17 8.16
N ILE A 3 -17.64 -5.69 7.15
CA ILE A 3 -17.07 -5.06 5.95
C ILE A 3 -16.96 -3.53 6.12
N TYR A 4 -17.77 -2.92 6.98
CA TYR A 4 -17.76 -1.47 7.21
C TYR A 4 -16.54 -1.00 8.03
N LEU A 5 -16.06 -1.80 8.99
CA LEU A 5 -14.89 -1.47 9.82
C LEU A 5 -13.56 -1.49 9.03
N SER A 6 -13.47 -2.24 7.92
CA SER A 6 -12.31 -2.25 7.03
C SER A 6 -12.22 -0.99 6.17
N VAL A 7 -13.37 -0.45 5.72
CA VAL A 7 -13.40 0.74 4.86
C VAL A 7 -13.17 2.02 5.66
N ASP A 8 -13.65 2.09 6.90
CA ASP A 8 -13.45 3.27 7.76
C ASP A 8 -11.98 3.47 8.13
N LEU A 9 -11.23 2.38 8.27
CA LEU A 9 -9.79 2.43 8.47
C LEU A 9 -9.04 2.91 7.22
N ILE A 10 -9.42 2.42 6.04
CA ILE A 10 -8.81 2.87 4.77
C ILE A 10 -9.16 4.36 4.55
N LYS A 11 -10.39 4.78 4.87
CA LYS A 11 -10.78 6.19 4.86
C LYS A 11 -9.99 7.02 5.87
N TYR A 12 -9.70 6.49 7.05
CA TYR A 12 -8.89 7.16 8.07
C TYR A 12 -7.44 7.35 7.60
N ILE A 13 -6.85 6.32 6.99
CA ILE A 13 -5.49 6.38 6.43
C ILE A 13 -5.43 7.35 5.25
N ILE A 14 -6.39 7.29 4.31
CA ILE A 14 -6.47 8.24 3.18
C ILE A 14 -6.71 9.67 3.68
N TYR A 15 -7.61 9.88 4.65
CA TYR A 15 -7.88 11.20 5.25
C TYR A 15 -6.63 11.79 5.91
N TYR A 16 -5.88 10.99 6.68
CA TYR A 16 -4.66 11.46 7.35
C TYR A 16 -3.50 11.73 6.38
N VAL A 17 -3.34 10.91 5.35
CA VAL A 17 -2.35 11.15 4.27
C VAL A 17 -2.69 12.43 3.48
N SER A 18 -3.98 12.77 3.36
CA SER A 18 -4.42 14.01 2.70
C SER A 18 -4.31 15.27 3.58
N ASN A 19 -4.48 15.16 4.91
CA ASN A 19 -4.60 16.31 5.83
C ASN A 19 -3.39 16.55 6.78
N GLY A 20 -2.28 15.83 6.65
CA GLY A 20 -0.95 16.31 7.05
C GLY A 20 -0.71 16.65 8.53
N SER A 21 -1.41 16.05 9.49
CA SER A 21 -1.15 16.26 10.93
C SER A 21 -0.39 15.08 11.53
N LYS A 22 0.84 15.34 12.00
CA LYS A 22 1.81 14.36 12.55
C LYS A 22 1.27 13.65 13.80
N VAL A 23 1.40 12.32 13.84
CA VAL A 23 1.35 11.52 15.07
C VAL A 23 2.81 11.25 15.50
N PRO A 24 3.21 11.52 16.76
CA PRO A 24 4.53 11.15 17.22
C PRO A 24 4.52 9.65 17.54
N LEU A 25 5.19 8.86 16.71
CA LEU A 25 5.55 7.49 17.05
C LEU A 25 6.98 7.52 17.58
N GLU A 26 7.12 7.37 18.89
CA GLU A 26 8.44 7.12 19.50
C GLU A 26 8.92 5.72 19.09
N GLY A 27 10.16 5.65 18.62
CA GLY A 27 10.90 4.40 18.43
C GLY A 27 11.08 3.98 16.98
N GLY A 28 12.25 4.29 16.44
CA GLY A 28 12.77 3.73 15.18
C GLY A 28 12.78 4.74 14.06
N ASP A 29 13.97 5.22 13.71
CA ASP A 29 14.26 6.12 12.60
C ASP A 29 13.94 5.46 11.25
N PHE A 30 12.66 5.36 10.90
CA PHE A 30 12.23 5.11 9.53
C PHE A 30 11.59 6.38 9.00
N ASN A 31 12.23 7.00 8.02
CA ASN A 31 11.70 8.14 7.29
C ASN A 31 10.43 7.71 6.54
N ILE A 32 9.27 7.81 7.19
CA ILE A 32 7.92 7.72 6.55
C ILE A 32 7.83 8.70 5.36
N THR A 33 8.73 9.68 5.29
CA THR A 33 8.96 10.63 4.21
C THR A 33 9.37 10.00 2.85
N MET A 34 9.86 8.75 2.79
CA MET A 34 10.53 8.23 1.58
C MET A 34 9.59 7.60 0.54
N VAL A 35 8.38 7.17 0.93
CA VAL A 35 7.34 6.86 -0.06
C VAL A 35 6.72 8.19 -0.50
N SER A 36 7.23 8.76 -1.60
CA SER A 36 6.77 10.05 -2.11
C SER A 36 5.24 10.08 -2.16
N LYS A 37 4.63 11.14 -1.64
CA LYS A 37 3.17 11.39 -1.63
C LYS A 37 2.51 11.10 -2.99
N ASP A 38 3.29 11.19 -4.07
CA ASP A 38 2.86 11.01 -5.45
C ASP A 38 2.70 9.54 -5.88
N ILE A 39 3.32 8.56 -5.22
CA ILE A 39 3.27 7.16 -5.67
C ILE A 39 1.88 6.53 -5.48
N PHE A 40 1.22 6.76 -4.35
CA PHE A 40 -0.14 6.24 -4.12
C PHE A 40 -1.16 6.94 -5.01
N HIS A 41 -0.98 8.25 -5.22
CA HIS A 41 -1.76 8.98 -6.21
C HIS A 41 -1.56 8.38 -7.61
N ALA A 42 -0.32 8.08 -8.00
CA ALA A 42 -0.01 7.44 -9.27
C ALA A 42 -0.64 6.03 -9.38
N LEU A 43 -0.62 5.22 -8.33
CA LEU A 43 -1.21 3.87 -8.36
C LEU A 43 -2.74 3.83 -8.26
N SER A 44 -3.38 4.91 -7.80
CA SER A 44 -4.85 4.95 -7.65
C SER A 44 -5.63 4.79 -8.96
N GLU A 45 -5.01 5.11 -10.11
CA GLU A 45 -5.70 5.12 -11.40
C GLU A 45 -5.45 3.81 -12.19
N PRO A 46 -6.50 3.18 -12.76
CA PRO A 46 -6.38 1.87 -13.40
C PRO A 46 -5.46 1.83 -14.62
N ASN A 47 -5.49 2.81 -15.51
CA ASN A 47 -4.64 2.81 -16.71
C ASN A 47 -3.16 2.90 -16.33
N ARG A 48 -2.81 3.71 -15.32
CA ARG A 48 -1.44 3.78 -14.79
C ARG A 48 -0.97 2.43 -14.22
N ARG A 49 -1.81 1.71 -13.49
CA ARG A 49 -1.48 0.34 -13.03
C ARG A 49 -1.27 -0.61 -14.21
N TYR A 50 -2.14 -0.56 -15.21
CA TYR A 50 -2.01 -1.38 -16.41
C TYR A 50 -0.73 -1.07 -17.21
N ILE A 51 -0.32 0.20 -17.31
CA ILE A 51 0.99 0.56 -17.89
C ILE A 51 2.13 -0.12 -17.14
N LEU A 52 2.11 -0.12 -15.81
CA LEU A 52 3.14 -0.77 -15.00
C LEU A 52 3.15 -2.29 -15.20
N GLU A 53 1.98 -2.93 -15.29
CA GLU A 53 1.85 -4.37 -15.58
C GLU A 53 2.46 -4.73 -16.95
N ILE A 54 2.17 -3.93 -17.97
CA ILE A 54 2.75 -4.12 -19.31
C ILE A 54 4.27 -3.97 -19.25
N LEU A 55 4.79 -2.91 -18.61
CA LEU A 55 6.23 -2.66 -18.45
C LEU A 55 6.92 -3.67 -17.51
N ALA A 56 6.19 -4.37 -16.64
CA ALA A 56 6.73 -5.46 -15.86
C ALA A 56 6.87 -6.73 -16.72
N SER A 57 5.95 -6.94 -17.68
CA SER A 57 6.00 -8.08 -18.61
C SER A 57 7.01 -7.92 -19.76
N GLN A 58 7.45 -6.68 -20.05
CA GLN A 58 8.34 -6.35 -21.15
C GLN A 58 9.39 -5.35 -20.68
N GLU A 59 10.68 -5.61 -20.95
CA GLU A 59 11.77 -4.82 -20.36
C GLU A 59 11.72 -3.32 -20.71
N GLN A 60 11.34 -2.97 -21.95
CA GLN A 60 11.32 -1.59 -22.46
C GLN A 60 10.26 -1.42 -23.55
N LEU A 61 9.52 -0.30 -23.53
CA LEU A 61 8.53 0.02 -24.55
C LEU A 61 8.56 1.49 -24.95
N THR A 62 8.28 1.79 -26.22
CA THR A 62 8.12 3.18 -26.65
C THR A 62 6.77 3.75 -26.19
N ALA A 63 6.65 5.08 -26.16
CA ALA A 63 5.37 5.74 -25.93
C ALA A 63 4.26 5.27 -26.90
N THR A 64 4.63 4.96 -28.15
CA THR A 64 3.71 4.44 -29.16
C THR A 64 3.29 3.01 -28.85
N ASP A 65 4.24 2.12 -28.51
CA ASP A 65 3.93 0.72 -28.15
C ASP A 65 3.02 0.62 -26.91
N ILE A 66 3.15 1.58 -26.00
CA ILE A 66 2.25 1.71 -24.85
C ILE A 66 0.89 2.21 -25.31
N TYR A 67 0.83 3.29 -26.09
CA TYR A 67 -0.41 3.86 -26.60
C TYR A 67 -1.27 2.86 -27.38
N ASP A 68 -0.66 2.03 -28.22
CA ASP A 68 -1.35 1.04 -29.05
C ASP A 68 -2.12 -0.03 -28.25
N ARG A 69 -1.91 -0.10 -26.92
CA ARG A 69 -2.59 -1.03 -26.01
C ARG A 69 -3.83 -0.43 -25.32
N PHE A 70 -4.16 0.83 -25.62
CA PHE A 70 -5.27 1.54 -24.97
C PHE A 70 -6.23 2.10 -26.00
N ASN A 71 -7.51 2.20 -25.62
CA ASN A 71 -8.55 2.86 -26.40
C ASN A 71 -8.82 4.28 -25.86
N ILE A 72 -7.77 5.03 -25.55
CA ILE A 72 -7.82 6.41 -25.05
C ILE A 72 -6.91 7.30 -25.90
N SER A 73 -6.99 8.62 -25.72
CA SER A 73 -6.24 9.56 -26.55
C SER A 73 -4.72 9.55 -26.26
N PRO A 74 -3.86 9.85 -27.25
CA PRO A 74 -2.42 9.98 -27.02
C PRO A 74 -2.01 11.02 -25.95
N PRO A 75 -2.70 12.17 -25.82
CA PRO A 75 -2.46 13.11 -24.72
C PRO A 75 -2.74 12.50 -23.34
N ALA A 76 -3.77 11.65 -23.21
CA ALA A 76 -4.07 10.96 -21.96
C ALA A 76 -2.95 9.99 -21.56
N ILE A 77 -2.44 9.19 -22.50
CA ILE A 77 -1.29 8.31 -22.26
C ILE A 77 -0.04 9.11 -21.89
N SER A 78 0.21 10.23 -22.58
CA SER A 78 1.33 11.12 -22.26
C SER A 78 1.24 11.68 -20.83
N GLN A 79 0.02 12.02 -20.38
CA GLN A 79 -0.22 12.48 -19.02
C GLN A 79 -0.03 11.36 -18.00
N HIS A 80 -0.49 10.14 -18.28
CA HIS A 80 -0.25 8.98 -17.40
C HIS A 80 1.25 8.69 -17.25
N LEU A 81 2.00 8.66 -18.35
CA LEU A 81 3.45 8.46 -18.35
C LEU A 81 4.19 9.57 -17.62
N LYS A 82 3.72 10.82 -17.72
CA LYS A 82 4.26 11.95 -16.96
C LYS A 82 4.10 11.73 -15.45
N ILE A 83 2.89 11.40 -15.00
CA ILE A 83 2.60 11.16 -13.58
C ILE A 83 3.42 9.98 -13.03
N LEU A 84 3.48 8.87 -13.78
CA LEU A 84 4.27 7.70 -13.39
C LEU A 84 5.76 8.03 -13.24
N ARG A 85 6.29 8.88 -14.13
CA ARG A 85 7.69 9.32 -14.08
C ARG A 85 7.96 10.28 -12.91
N GLU A 86 7.03 11.18 -12.62
CA GLU A 86 7.10 12.10 -11.46
C GLU A 86 7.04 11.33 -10.14
N ALA A 87 6.23 10.26 -10.09
CA ALA A 87 6.17 9.32 -8.97
C ALA A 87 7.34 8.32 -8.93
N ASN A 88 8.35 8.46 -9.80
CA ASN A 88 9.52 7.58 -9.90
C ASN A 88 9.20 6.09 -10.20
N LEU A 89 7.98 5.76 -10.64
CA LEU A 89 7.55 4.39 -10.94
C LEU A 89 8.06 3.89 -12.30
N VAL A 90 8.37 4.81 -13.21
CA VAL A 90 8.95 4.50 -14.52
C VAL A 90 10.14 5.41 -14.81
N ARG A 91 11.13 4.84 -15.50
CA ARG A 91 12.25 5.56 -16.10
C ARG A 91 11.95 5.83 -17.57
N MET A 92 12.47 6.93 -18.10
CA MET A 92 12.35 7.28 -19.51
C MET A 92 13.71 7.67 -20.05
N GLU A 93 14.10 7.05 -21.16
CA GLU A 93 15.26 7.44 -21.94
C GLU A 93 14.84 7.92 -23.33
N LYS A 94 15.61 8.88 -23.86
CA LYS A 94 15.40 9.36 -25.23
C LYS A 94 16.40 8.67 -26.15
N LYS A 95 15.90 7.84 -27.07
CA LYS A 95 16.70 7.17 -28.10
C LYS A 95 16.30 7.71 -29.46
N ALA A 96 17.18 8.54 -30.05
CA ALA A 96 16.90 9.31 -31.25
C ALA A 96 15.60 10.15 -31.12
N GLN A 97 14.56 9.82 -31.88
CA GLN A 97 13.26 10.51 -31.86
C GLN A 97 12.24 9.83 -30.93
N GLN A 98 12.56 8.65 -30.38
CA GLN A 98 11.65 7.87 -29.55
C GLN A 98 11.91 8.11 -28.05
N ARG A 99 10.84 8.02 -27.26
CA ARG A 99 10.89 7.97 -25.79
C ARG A 99 10.61 6.53 -25.39
N ILE A 100 11.59 5.90 -24.75
CA ILE A 100 11.53 4.52 -24.29
C ILE A 100 11.31 4.55 -22.79
N TYR A 101 10.33 3.78 -22.33
CA TYR A 101 9.92 3.68 -20.94
C TYR A 101 10.23 2.29 -20.41
N GLN A 102 10.61 2.25 -19.14
CA GLN A 102 10.90 1.03 -18.38
C GLN A 102 10.40 1.19 -16.95
N LEU A 103 9.97 0.09 -16.33
CA LEU A 103 9.64 0.06 -14.90
C LEU A 103 10.85 0.44 -14.04
N ASN A 104 10.64 1.20 -12.98
CA ASN A 104 11.68 1.42 -11.97
C ASN A 104 11.58 0.34 -10.87
N PRO A 105 12.43 -0.71 -10.85
CA PRO A 105 12.36 -1.76 -9.86
C PRO A 105 12.65 -1.25 -8.45
N ASP A 106 13.50 -0.25 -8.30
CA ASP A 106 13.89 0.30 -7.00
C ASP A 106 12.67 0.91 -6.28
N ALA A 107 11.82 1.63 -7.04
CA ALA A 107 10.58 2.20 -6.51
C ALA A 107 9.54 1.14 -6.14
N ILE A 108 9.54 -0.01 -6.82
CA ILE A 108 8.64 -1.13 -6.50
C ILE A 108 9.10 -1.85 -5.24
N ILE A 109 10.41 -2.09 -5.10
CA ILE A 109 11.00 -2.70 -3.89
C ILE A 109 10.71 -1.84 -2.66
N GLU A 110 10.94 -0.52 -2.76
CA GLU A 110 10.67 0.40 -1.66
C GLU A 110 9.19 0.39 -1.23
N LEU A 111 8.26 0.33 -2.20
CA LEU A 111 6.83 0.22 -1.94
C LEU A 111 6.48 -1.11 -1.25
N GLU A 112 7.07 -2.22 -1.71
CA GLU A 112 6.86 -3.55 -1.14
C GLU A 112 7.38 -3.61 0.31
N GLU A 113 8.57 -3.10 0.57
CA GLU A 113 9.16 -3.05 1.92
C GLU A 113 8.28 -2.27 2.88
N TRP A 114 7.78 -1.10 2.46
CA TRP A 114 6.84 -0.31 3.25
C TRP A 114 5.53 -1.06 3.51
N ALA A 115 4.95 -1.70 2.50
CA ALA A 115 3.69 -2.43 2.64
C ALA A 115 3.83 -3.63 3.59
N ASN A 116 4.96 -4.33 3.51
CA ASN A 116 5.31 -5.42 4.41
C ASN A 116 5.46 -4.93 5.86
N HIS A 117 6.13 -3.80 6.06
CA HIS A 117 6.28 -3.19 7.39
C HIS A 117 4.93 -2.86 8.03
N ILE A 118 4.02 -2.22 7.28
CA ILE A 118 2.67 -1.94 7.78
C ILE A 118 1.93 -3.23 8.13
N THR A 119 2.00 -4.25 7.27
CA THR A 119 1.35 -5.55 7.53
C THR A 119 1.88 -6.21 8.80
N GLN A 120 3.19 -6.13 9.07
CA GLN A 120 3.81 -6.64 10.29
C GLN A 120 3.32 -5.92 11.54
N LEU A 121 3.27 -4.58 11.52
CA LEU A 121 2.73 -3.80 12.64
C LEU A 121 1.28 -4.16 12.96
N TRP A 122 0.47 -4.40 11.93
CA TRP A 122 -0.91 -4.83 12.08
C TRP A 122 -1.01 -6.20 12.73
N THR A 123 -0.23 -7.17 12.24
CA THR A 123 -0.19 -8.54 12.77
C THR A 123 0.18 -8.56 14.25
N GLN A 124 1.23 -7.83 14.64
CA GLN A 124 1.66 -7.74 16.03
C GLN A 124 0.59 -7.20 16.97
N ARG A 125 -0.21 -6.22 16.51
CA ARG A 125 -1.31 -5.66 17.32
C ARG A 125 -2.44 -6.67 17.51
N PHE A 126 -2.75 -7.48 16.50
CA PHE A 126 -3.73 -8.55 16.65
C PHE A 126 -3.22 -9.66 17.55
N ASP A 127 -1.96 -10.08 17.42
CA ASP A 127 -1.37 -11.09 18.32
C ASP A 127 -1.40 -10.64 19.79
N ALA A 128 -1.19 -9.34 20.05
CA ALA A 128 -1.28 -8.77 21.39
C ALA A 128 -2.73 -8.81 21.93
N LEU A 129 -3.71 -8.51 21.07
CA LEU A 129 -5.12 -8.59 21.44
C LEU A 129 -5.55 -10.03 21.74
N ASP A 130 -5.12 -10.98 20.91
CA ASP A 130 -5.44 -12.40 21.09
C ASP A 130 -4.93 -12.92 22.44
N LYS A 131 -3.71 -12.54 22.84
CA LYS A 131 -3.16 -12.90 24.16
C LYS A 131 -3.98 -12.35 25.33
N VAL A 132 -4.49 -11.12 25.21
CA VAL A 132 -5.35 -10.51 26.24
C VAL A 132 -6.68 -11.25 26.31
N LEU A 133 -7.30 -11.56 25.17
CA LEU A 133 -8.56 -12.29 25.11
C LEU A 133 -8.41 -13.71 25.69
N GLU A 134 -7.34 -14.43 25.33
CA GLU A 134 -7.05 -15.75 25.88
C GLU A 134 -6.90 -15.74 27.41
N ALA A 135 -6.21 -14.72 27.96
CA ALA A 135 -6.03 -14.58 29.39
C ALA A 135 -7.37 -14.34 30.12
N GLU A 136 -8.22 -13.47 29.58
CA GLU A 136 -9.55 -13.19 30.15
C GLU A 136 -10.51 -14.40 30.03
N MET A 137 -10.42 -15.16 28.92
CA MET A 137 -11.20 -16.40 28.76
C MET A 137 -10.77 -17.49 29.76
N LYS A 138 -9.48 -17.58 30.12
CA LYS A 138 -8.99 -18.51 31.15
C LYS A 138 -9.50 -18.13 32.54
N LYS A 139 -9.38 -16.85 32.93
CA LYS A 139 -9.89 -16.35 34.23
C LYS A 139 -11.39 -16.62 34.41
N ASN A 140 -12.19 -16.40 33.37
CA ASN A 140 -13.64 -16.64 33.42
C ASN A 140 -14.03 -18.13 33.52
N LYS A 141 -13.15 -19.06 33.15
CA LYS A 141 -13.38 -20.51 33.32
C LYS A 141 -13.03 -20.98 34.72
N GLU A 142 -11.97 -20.43 35.31
CA GLU A 142 -11.53 -20.74 36.68
C GLU A 142 -12.55 -20.21 37.71
N GLY A 143 -13.03 -18.98 37.56
CA GLY A 143 -14.04 -18.41 38.47
C GLY A 143 -15.43 -19.07 38.43
N LYS A 144 -15.69 -20.01 37.49
CA LYS A 144 -16.92 -20.82 37.44
C LYS A 144 -16.75 -22.21 38.06
N ALA A 145 -15.52 -22.69 38.24
CA ALA A 145 -15.25 -23.98 38.87
C ALA A 145 -15.42 -23.90 40.40
N ASP A 146 -15.19 -22.74 41.00
CA ASP A 146 -15.28 -22.52 42.44
C ASP A 146 -16.73 -22.33 42.95
N GLN A 147 -17.74 -22.39 42.06
CA GLN A 147 -19.16 -22.15 42.39
C GLN A 147 -20.00 -23.44 42.55
N TYR A 148 -19.38 -24.62 42.44
CA TYR A 148 -20.02 -25.93 42.62
C TYR A 148 -19.21 -26.83 43.58
N ASP A 149 -19.03 -26.38 44.81
CA ASP A 149 -18.64 -27.24 45.93
C ASP A 149 -19.42 -26.79 47.18
N GLU A 150 -20.68 -27.21 47.26
CA GLU A 150 -21.44 -27.19 48.52
C GLU A 150 -21.62 -28.66 48.94
N PRO A 151 -20.93 -29.16 49.98
CA PRO A 151 -21.15 -30.51 50.46
C PRO A 151 -22.45 -30.57 51.27
N GLU A 152 -23.29 -31.56 50.97
CA GLU A 152 -24.45 -31.99 51.79
C GLU A 152 -24.03 -32.47 53.19
#